data_AF-A0A7V1RJ58-F1
#
_entry.id   AF-A0A7V1RJ58-F1
#
_cell.length_a   1.000
_cell.length_b   1.000
_cell.length_c   1.000
_cell.angle_alpha   90.00
_cell.angle_beta   90.00
_cell.angle_gamma   90.00
#
_symmetry.space_group_name_H-M   'P 1'
#
loop_
_entity.id
_entity.type
_entity.pdbx_description
1 polymer ?
#
loop_
_entity_poly.entity_id
_entity_poly.type
_entity_poly.pdbx_seq_one_letter_code
_entity_poly.pdbx_strand_id
1 'polypeptide(L)'
;QGLVAGIAGLVLLALYLLFYYRLLALVAWFGMAIWAALALGLVAVAGSTIGYTLTLAGVAGLVISLGVTTDSYIVFFERLKDEVRSGRSPRAAVQPAFKRAFRTIVAADVVTALAAVILYITAISSVRGFALTLGVSTALDLFVVYFFKRPAVFLIARSERLVGLRGFGLESGVAADHAAAPVVAGGSR
;
A
#
# COMPACT_ATOMS: atom_id res chain seq x y z
N GLN A 1 -27.11 5.41 -0.39
CA GLN A 1 -26.31 6.19 -1.37
C GLN A 1 -24.81 6.15 -1.06
N GLY A 2 -24.36 6.27 0.20
CA GLY A 2 -22.94 6.17 0.57
C GLY A 2 -22.25 4.83 0.22
N LEU A 3 -22.93 3.69 0.35
CA LEU A 3 -22.37 2.38 0.00
C LEU A 3 -22.00 2.27 -1.48
N VAL A 4 -22.86 2.78 -2.37
CA VAL A 4 -22.65 2.75 -3.83
C VAL A 4 -21.47 3.65 -4.22
N ALA A 5 -21.37 4.84 -3.62
CA ALA A 5 -20.24 5.74 -3.82
C ALA A 5 -18.91 5.12 -3.33
N GLY A 6 -18.93 4.44 -2.18
CA GLY A 6 -17.77 3.72 -1.65
C GLY A 6 -17.31 2.58 -2.56
N ILE A 7 -18.24 1.77 -3.07
CA ILE A 7 -17.93 0.68 -4.01
C ILE A 7 -17.37 1.25 -5.33
N ALA A 8 -17.98 2.30 -5.87
CA ALA A 8 -17.52 2.94 -7.10
C ALA A 8 -16.09 3.49 -6.94
N GLY A 9 -15.79 4.15 -5.82
CA GLY A 9 -14.43 4.63 -5.51
C GLY A 9 -13.42 3.50 -5.39
N LEU A 10 -13.78 2.40 -4.72
CA LEU A 10 -12.91 1.23 -4.56
C LEU A 10 -12.61 0.55 -5.91
N VAL A 11 -13.62 0.41 -6.77
CA VAL A 11 -13.47 -0.15 -8.12
C VAL A 11 -12.56 0.73 -8.98
N LEU A 12 -12.76 2.05 -8.94
CA LEU A 12 -11.94 2.99 -9.72
C LEU A 12 -10.48 3.00 -9.26
N LEU A 13 -10.25 2.96 -7.95
CA LEU A 13 -8.92 2.80 -7.34
C LEU A 13 -8.27 1.47 -7.74
N ALA A 14 -9.02 0.37 -7.67
CA ALA A 14 -8.54 -0.94 -8.07
C ALA A 14 -8.13 -0.95 -9.55
N LEU A 15 -8.98 -0.44 -10.43
CA LEU A 15 -8.69 -0.32 -11.86
C LEU A 15 -7.44 0.55 -12.11
N TYR A 16 -7.33 1.70 -11.46
CA TYR A 16 -6.13 2.55 -11.55
C TYR A 16 -4.85 1.78 -11.19
N LEU A 17 -4.87 1.06 -10.06
CA LEU A 17 -3.73 0.23 -9.64
C LEU A 17 -3.44 -0.87 -10.65
N LEU A 18 -4.46 -1.54 -11.19
CA LEU A 18 -4.29 -2.61 -12.18
C LEU A 18 -3.66 -2.09 -13.48
N PHE A 19 -4.15 -0.96 -14.00
CA PHE A 19 -3.63 -0.36 -15.23
C PHE A 19 -2.19 0.12 -15.05
N TYR A 20 -1.87 0.76 -13.92
CA TYR A 20 -0.57 1.39 -13.73
C TYR A 20 0.50 0.44 -13.15
N TYR A 21 0.13 -0.50 -12.28
CA TYR A 21 1.06 -1.41 -11.57
C TYR A 21 0.94 -2.89 -11.96
N ARG A 22 -0.07 -3.29 -12.74
CA ARG A 22 -0.27 -4.65 -13.29
C ARG A 22 -0.08 -5.75 -12.24
N LEU A 23 0.97 -6.58 -12.33
CA LEU A 23 1.16 -7.70 -11.41
C LEU A 23 1.40 -7.26 -9.95
N LEU A 24 1.99 -6.08 -9.73
CA LEU A 24 2.16 -5.51 -8.38
C LEU A 24 0.81 -5.10 -7.78
N ALA A 25 -0.19 -4.79 -8.62
CA ALA A 25 -1.54 -4.46 -8.17
C ALA A 25 -2.21 -5.62 -7.45
N LEU A 26 -1.93 -6.87 -7.86
CA LEU A 26 -2.45 -8.05 -7.17
C LEU A 26 -1.95 -8.12 -5.72
N VAL A 27 -0.66 -7.82 -5.51
CA VAL A 27 -0.08 -7.77 -4.15
C VAL A 27 -0.75 -6.72 -3.29
N ALA A 28 -1.03 -5.55 -3.87
CA ALA A 28 -1.76 -4.49 -3.18
C ALA A 28 -3.18 -4.92 -2.82
N TRP A 29 -3.92 -5.51 -3.77
CA TRP A 29 -5.28 -5.97 -3.53
C TRP A 29 -5.36 -7.04 -2.45
N PHE A 30 -4.50 -8.06 -2.51
CA PHE A 30 -4.45 -9.08 -1.46
C PHE A 30 -4.05 -8.49 -0.12
N GLY A 31 -3.07 -7.60 -0.09
CA GLY A 31 -2.61 -6.95 1.13
C GLY A 31 -3.69 -6.05 1.76
N MET A 32 -4.41 -5.29 0.95
CA MET A 32 -5.55 -4.46 1.38
C MET A 32 -6.72 -5.33 1.83
N ALA A 33 -6.99 -6.45 1.16
CA ALA A 33 -8.04 -7.38 1.56
C ALA A 33 -7.74 -8.03 2.92
N ILE A 34 -6.49 -8.46 3.14
CA ILE A 34 -6.02 -8.97 4.45
C ILE A 34 -6.16 -7.89 5.51
N TRP A 35 -5.70 -6.67 5.23
CA TRP A 35 -5.84 -5.55 6.15
C TRP A 35 -7.31 -5.27 6.49
N ALA A 36 -8.20 -5.22 5.49
CA ALA A 36 -9.63 -4.97 5.69
C ALA A 36 -10.30 -6.10 6.50
N ALA A 37 -9.95 -7.36 6.21
CA ALA A 37 -10.44 -8.50 6.95
C ALA A 37 -9.99 -8.47 8.42
N LEU A 38 -8.73 -8.11 8.67
CA LEU A 38 -8.20 -7.95 10.03
C LEU A 38 -8.84 -6.77 10.76
N ALA A 39 -9.07 -5.64 10.08
CA ALA A 39 -9.72 -4.47 10.68
C ALA A 39 -11.16 -4.78 11.09
N LEU A 40 -11.94 -5.41 10.19
CA LEU A 40 -13.30 -5.84 10.48
C LEU A 40 -13.34 -6.93 11.57
N GLY A 41 -12.39 -7.88 11.53
CA GLY A 41 -12.25 -8.91 12.56
C GLY A 41 -11.96 -8.31 13.92
N LEU A 42 -11.09 -7.30 13.99
CA LEU A 42 -10.76 -6.61 15.23
C LEU A 42 -11.95 -5.82 15.79
N VAL A 43 -12.72 -5.16 14.93
CA VAL A 43 -13.97 -4.49 15.32
C VAL A 43 -15.00 -5.50 15.82
N ALA A 44 -15.16 -6.64 15.14
CA ALA A 44 -16.10 -7.69 15.55
C ALA A 44 -15.72 -8.28 16.92
N VAL A 45 -14.43 -8.57 17.13
CA VAL A 45 -13.92 -9.05 18.41
C VAL A 45 -14.12 -7.99 19.49
N ALA A 46 -13.76 -6.73 19.23
CA ALA A 46 -13.94 -5.63 20.18
C ALA A 46 -15.43 -5.41 20.55
N GLY A 47 -16.34 -5.62 19.61
CA GLY A 47 -17.77 -5.60 19.87
C GLY A 47 -18.21 -6.71 20.81
N SER A 48 -17.67 -7.92 20.65
CA SER A 48 -18.00 -9.07 21.49
C SER A 48 -17.36 -9.03 22.89
N THR A 49 -16.14 -8.49 23.02
CA THR A 49 -15.37 -8.55 24.27
C THR A 49 -15.50 -7.29 25.14
N ILE A 50 -15.53 -6.11 24.53
CA ILE A 50 -15.49 -4.81 25.21
C ILE A 50 -16.83 -4.07 25.04
N GLY A 51 -17.78 -4.64 24.30
CA GLY A 51 -19.06 -3.99 24.00
C GLY A 51 -18.90 -2.79 23.05
N TYR A 52 -17.85 -2.76 22.23
CA TYR A 52 -17.62 -1.69 21.28
C TYR A 52 -18.68 -1.71 20.16
N THR A 53 -19.46 -0.63 20.07
CA THR A 53 -20.42 -0.46 18.97
C THR A 53 -19.78 0.30 17.82
N LEU A 54 -19.78 -0.30 16.62
CA LEU A 54 -19.30 0.37 15.42
C LEU A 54 -20.25 1.50 15.04
N THR A 55 -19.82 2.74 15.24
CA THR A 55 -20.60 3.94 14.87
C THR A 55 -20.32 4.34 13.43
N LEU A 56 -21.16 5.20 12.85
CA LEU A 56 -20.92 5.77 11.52
C LEU A 56 -19.56 6.49 11.44
N ALA A 57 -19.16 7.17 12.52
CA ALA A 57 -17.85 7.80 12.63
C ALA A 57 -16.72 6.75 12.63
N GLY A 58 -16.90 5.61 13.30
CA GLY A 58 -15.95 4.49 13.24
C GLY A 58 -15.80 3.91 11.82
N VAL A 59 -16.91 3.76 11.09
CA VAL A 59 -16.88 3.34 9.67
C VAL A 59 -16.09 4.34 8.83
N ALA A 60 -16.29 5.64 9.03
CA ALA A 60 -15.50 6.66 8.33
C ALA A 60 -14.00 6.55 8.63
N GLY A 61 -13.62 6.21 9.87
CA GLY A 61 -12.22 5.95 10.24
C GLY A 61 -11.61 4.80 9.44
N LEU A 62 -12.33 3.67 9.33
CA LEU A 62 -11.91 2.52 8.51
C LEU A 62 -11.73 2.89 7.03
N VAL A 63 -12.67 3.66 6.47
CA VAL A 63 -12.61 4.10 5.06
C VAL A 63 -11.39 5.00 4.81
N ILE A 64 -11.11 5.94 5.73
CA ILE A 64 -9.93 6.80 5.63
C ILE A 64 -8.65 5.96 5.71
N SER A 65 -8.58 5.03 6.67
CA SER A 65 -7.41 4.17 6.83
C SER A 65 -7.15 3.31 5.59
N LEU A 66 -8.18 2.83 4.89
CA LEU A 66 -8.02 2.11 3.64
C LEU A 66 -7.33 2.97 2.54
N GLY A 67 -7.64 4.27 2.50
CA GLY A 67 -6.99 5.24 1.62
C GLY A 67 -5.51 5.43 1.98
N VAL A 68 -5.21 5.58 3.27
CA VAL A 68 -3.82 5.68 3.78
C VAL A 68 -3.03 4.42 3.45
N THR A 69 -3.59 3.24 3.70
CA THR A 69 -2.98 1.95 3.32
C THR A 69 -2.67 1.91 1.82
N THR A 70 -3.58 2.41 0.97
CA THR A 70 -3.35 2.44 -0.48
C THR A 70 -2.20 3.36 -0.87
N ASP A 71 -2.12 4.56 -0.29
CA ASP A 71 -1.00 5.49 -0.49
C ASP A 71 0.34 4.83 -0.13
N SER A 72 0.39 4.14 1.00
CA SER A 72 1.55 3.36 1.42
C SER A 72 1.96 2.29 0.40
N TYR A 73 1.02 1.63 -0.29
CA TYR A 73 1.33 0.70 -1.39
C TYR A 73 1.93 1.41 -2.60
N ILE A 74 1.34 2.54 -3.01
CA ILE A 74 1.81 3.35 -4.14
C ILE A 74 3.24 3.82 -3.89
N VAL A 75 3.52 4.42 -2.72
CA VAL A 75 4.87 4.89 -2.35
C VAL A 75 5.88 3.74 -2.43
N PHE A 76 5.53 2.56 -1.93
CA PHE A 76 6.41 1.40 -2.00
C PHE A 76 6.69 0.95 -3.44
N PHE A 77 5.68 0.90 -4.31
CA PHE A 77 5.84 0.50 -5.70
C PHE A 77 6.62 1.51 -6.53
N GLU A 78 6.41 2.81 -6.30
CA GLU A 78 7.21 3.85 -6.94
C GLU A 78 8.68 3.70 -6.57
N ARG A 79 9.00 3.48 -5.28
CA ARG A 79 10.39 3.26 -4.86
C ARG A 79 11.00 1.98 -5.44
N LEU A 80 10.20 0.93 -5.62
CA LEU A 80 10.65 -0.28 -6.30
C LEU A 80 10.95 -0.03 -7.78
N LYS A 81 10.08 0.73 -8.47
CA LYS A 81 10.29 1.13 -9.87
C LYS A 81 11.50 2.03 -10.04
N ASP A 82 11.69 3.00 -9.15
CA ASP A 82 12.87 3.88 -9.13
C ASP A 82 14.17 3.06 -9.07
N GLU A 83 14.19 2.01 -8.24
CA GLU A 83 15.38 1.18 -8.10
C GLU A 83 15.61 0.19 -9.24
N VAL A 84 14.57 -0.18 -9.97
CA VAL A 84 14.73 -0.98 -11.19
C VAL A 84 15.17 -0.11 -12.36
N ARG A 85 14.65 1.12 -12.44
CA ARG A 85 15.08 2.14 -13.40
C ARG A 85 16.53 2.57 -13.20
N SER A 86 17.06 2.50 -11.97
CA SER A 86 18.48 2.73 -11.71
C SER A 86 19.41 1.60 -12.17
N GLY A 87 18.88 0.61 -12.91
CA GLY A 87 19.65 -0.47 -13.54
C GLY A 87 19.82 -1.71 -12.67
N ARG A 88 19.17 -1.78 -11.50
CA ARG A 88 19.23 -2.97 -10.63
C ARG A 88 18.25 -4.02 -11.11
N SER A 89 18.64 -5.28 -10.97
CA SER A 89 17.68 -6.38 -11.17
C SER A 89 16.52 -6.25 -10.16
N PRO A 90 15.29 -6.63 -10.53
CA PRO A 90 14.14 -6.55 -9.65
C PRO A 90 14.36 -7.23 -8.29
N ARG A 91 15.13 -8.33 -8.27
CA ARG A 91 15.52 -9.02 -7.04
C ARG A 91 16.44 -8.19 -6.13
N ALA A 92 17.42 -7.50 -6.70
CA ALA A 92 18.35 -6.65 -5.95
C ALA A 92 17.72 -5.31 -5.54
N ALA A 93 16.67 -4.86 -6.25
CA ALA A 93 15.97 -3.60 -5.99
C ALA A 93 15.04 -3.64 -4.76
N VAL A 94 14.50 -4.82 -4.38
CA VAL A 94 13.50 -4.93 -3.29
C VAL A 94 14.02 -4.45 -1.94
N GLN A 95 15.20 -4.89 -1.51
CA GLN A 95 15.69 -4.55 -0.17
C GLN A 95 15.96 -3.03 -0.01
N PRO A 96 16.66 -2.37 -0.95
CA PRO A 96 16.82 -0.91 -0.93
C PRO A 96 15.49 -0.16 -1.02
N ALA A 97 14.59 -0.58 -1.92
CA ALA A 97 13.28 0.04 -2.09
C ALA A 97 12.43 -0.06 -0.81
N PHE A 98 12.40 -1.24 -0.20
CA PHE A 98 11.69 -1.48 1.07
C PHE A 98 12.25 -0.60 2.19
N LYS A 99 13.57 -0.54 2.36
CA LYS A 99 14.18 0.27 3.43
C LYS A 99 13.80 1.75 3.31
N ARG A 100 13.82 2.31 2.09
CA ARG A 100 13.44 3.72 1.85
C ARG A 100 11.94 3.93 2.03
N ALA A 101 11.12 3.10 1.39
CA ALA A 101 9.67 3.22 1.44
C ALA A 101 9.12 3.02 2.86
N PHE A 102 9.63 2.04 3.60
CA PHE A 102 9.23 1.76 4.97
C PHE A 102 9.46 2.96 5.88
N ARG A 103 10.58 3.68 5.73
CA ARG A 103 10.83 4.90 6.52
C ARG A 103 9.79 5.98 6.25
N THR A 104 9.39 6.16 4.99
CA THR A 104 8.36 7.13 4.61
C THR A 104 6.98 6.73 5.12
N ILE A 105 6.61 5.46 4.96
CA ILE A 105 5.33 4.91 5.43
C ILE A 105 5.19 5.06 6.94
N VAL A 106 6.20 4.60 7.71
CA VAL A 106 6.19 4.72 9.16
C VAL A 106 6.10 6.18 9.61
N ALA A 107 6.80 7.10 8.93
CA ALA A 107 6.71 8.52 9.28
C ALA A 107 5.29 9.07 9.09
N ALA A 108 4.62 8.73 7.98
CA ALA A 108 3.25 9.15 7.71
C ALA A 108 2.24 8.51 8.69
N ASP A 109 2.41 7.22 9.00
CA ASP A 109 1.55 6.50 9.95
C ASP A 109 1.69 7.02 11.36
N VAL A 110 2.91 7.38 11.79
CA VAL A 110 3.13 7.99 13.11
C VAL A 110 2.39 9.32 13.23
N VAL A 111 2.39 10.16 12.19
CA VAL A 111 1.60 11.41 12.18
C VAL A 111 0.10 11.11 12.29
N THR A 112 -0.38 10.10 11.56
CA THR A 112 -1.78 9.67 11.61
C THR A 112 -2.17 9.13 12.98
N ALA A 113 -1.30 8.33 13.61
CA ALA A 113 -1.50 7.79 14.95
C ALA A 113 -1.53 8.89 16.01
N LEU A 114 -0.62 9.87 15.92
CA LEU A 114 -0.62 11.04 16.79
C LEU A 114 -1.91 11.86 16.65
N ALA A 115 -2.36 12.09 15.40
CA ALA A 115 -3.63 12.76 15.15
C ALA A 115 -4.81 11.98 15.76
N ALA A 116 -4.83 10.66 15.62
CA ALA A 116 -5.85 9.80 16.24
C ALA A 116 -5.85 9.92 17.77
N VAL A 117 -4.68 9.93 18.41
CA VAL A 117 -4.57 10.10 19.87
C VAL A 117 -5.11 11.46 20.31
N ILE A 118 -4.70 12.54 19.63
CA ILE A 118 -5.15 13.91 19.94
C ILE A 118 -6.66 14.02 19.75
N LEU A 119 -7.21 13.47 18.66
CA LEU A 119 -8.64 13.44 18.42
C LEU A 119 -9.38 12.63 19.49
N TYR A 120 -8.83 11.50 19.94
CA TYR A 120 -9.49 10.69 20.94
C TYR A 120 -9.66 11.41 22.29
N ILE A 121 -8.63 12.15 22.72
CA ILE A 121 -8.67 12.89 24.00
C ILE A 121 -9.47 14.19 23.90
N THR A 122 -9.44 14.89 22.77
CA THR A 122 -10.08 16.21 22.61
C THR A 122 -11.51 16.13 22.09
N ALA A 123 -11.88 15.07 21.37
CA ALA A 123 -13.14 15.05 20.67
C ALA A 123 -14.32 14.58 21.52
N ILE A 124 -15.51 15.03 21.08
CA ILE A 124 -16.82 14.66 21.63
C ILE A 124 -17.10 13.18 21.34
N SER A 125 -17.93 12.55 22.16
CA SER A 125 -18.27 11.12 22.15
C SER A 125 -18.53 10.54 20.75
N SER A 126 -19.17 11.29 19.85
CA SER A 126 -19.46 10.86 18.48
C SER A 126 -18.19 10.66 17.63
N VAL A 127 -17.16 11.48 17.82
CA VAL A 127 -15.90 11.47 17.06
C VAL A 127 -14.84 10.59 17.71
N ARG A 128 -14.97 10.25 19.00
CA ARG A 128 -14.08 9.29 19.67
C ARG A 128 -14.07 7.92 19.00
N GLY A 129 -15.23 7.48 18.48
CA GLY A 129 -15.32 6.24 17.69
C GLY A 129 -14.47 6.28 16.42
N PHE A 130 -14.47 7.41 15.71
CA PHE A 130 -13.60 7.65 14.56
C PHE A 130 -12.12 7.59 14.94
N ALA A 131 -11.73 8.33 15.97
CA ALA A 131 -10.35 8.41 16.44
C ALA A 131 -9.81 7.04 16.87
N LEU A 132 -10.62 6.24 17.58
CA LEU A 132 -10.26 4.88 17.96
C LEU A 132 -10.03 3.99 16.74
N THR A 133 -10.98 3.98 15.79
CA THR A 133 -10.83 3.15 14.58
C THR A 133 -9.63 3.57 13.74
N LEU A 134 -9.36 4.87 13.63
CA LEU A 134 -8.22 5.39 12.88
C LEU A 134 -6.91 4.93 13.52
N GLY A 135 -6.74 5.13 14.83
CA GLY A 135 -5.51 4.74 15.53
C GLY A 135 -5.24 3.24 15.50
N VAL A 136 -6.27 2.43 15.72
CA VAL A 136 -6.18 0.96 15.67
C VAL A 136 -5.83 0.49 14.25
N SER A 137 -6.46 1.08 13.24
CA SER A 137 -6.25 0.78 11.83
C SER A 137 -4.84 1.13 11.35
N THR A 138 -4.28 2.23 11.84
CA THR A 138 -2.89 2.62 11.57
C THR A 138 -1.89 1.62 12.16
N ALA A 139 -2.12 1.16 13.39
CA ALA A 139 -1.28 0.12 13.99
C ALA A 139 -1.36 -1.19 13.19
N LEU A 140 -2.55 -1.52 12.69
CA LEU A 140 -2.77 -2.68 11.84
C LEU A 140 -2.07 -2.54 10.47
N ASP A 141 -2.00 -1.34 9.89
CA ASP A 141 -1.27 -1.11 8.64
C ASP A 141 0.21 -1.47 8.78
N LEU A 142 0.86 -0.97 9.84
CA LEU A 142 2.26 -1.30 10.14
C LEU A 142 2.47 -2.82 10.32
N PHE A 143 1.52 -3.50 10.96
CA PHE A 143 1.54 -4.96 11.08
C PHE A 143 1.50 -5.64 9.71
N VAL A 144 0.54 -5.28 8.86
CA VAL A 144 0.40 -5.86 7.51
C VAL A 144 1.61 -5.54 6.63
N VAL A 145 2.17 -4.34 6.74
CA VAL A 145 3.38 -3.93 6.02
C VAL A 145 4.56 -4.84 6.39
N TYR A 146 4.75 -5.12 7.67
CA TYR A 146 5.87 -5.93 8.14
C TYR A 146 5.67 -7.43 7.84
N PHE A 147 4.50 -7.98 8.14
CA PHE A 147 4.23 -9.41 8.08
C PHE A 147 3.76 -9.93 6.72
N PHE A 148 3.15 -9.08 5.88
CA PHE A 148 2.65 -9.49 4.57
C PHE A 148 3.38 -8.80 3.42
N LYS A 149 3.41 -7.46 3.40
CA LYS A 149 3.93 -6.69 2.26
C LYS A 149 5.39 -7.00 1.97
N ARG A 150 6.24 -7.03 3.00
CA ARG A 150 7.66 -7.36 2.88
C ARG A 150 7.90 -8.78 2.32
N PRO A 151 7.39 -9.87 2.92
CA PRO A 151 7.62 -11.22 2.40
C PRO A 151 6.94 -11.46 1.05
N ALA A 152 5.74 -10.92 0.81
CA ALA A 152 5.05 -11.08 -0.47
C ALA A 152 5.87 -10.51 -1.64
N VAL A 153 6.40 -9.29 -1.48
CA VAL A 153 7.21 -8.65 -2.53
C VAL A 153 8.56 -9.35 -2.68
N PHE A 154 9.16 -9.79 -1.56
CA PHE A 154 10.41 -10.55 -1.60
C PHE A 154 10.27 -11.89 -2.35
N LEU A 155 9.16 -12.62 -2.13
CA LEU A 155 8.86 -13.87 -2.82
C LEU A 155 8.64 -13.67 -4.32
N ILE A 156 7.90 -12.62 -4.70
CA ILE A 156 7.64 -12.30 -6.10
C ILE A 156 8.94 -11.92 -6.82
N ALA A 157 9.79 -11.11 -6.19
CA ALA A 157 11.07 -10.71 -6.78
C ALA A 157 12.11 -11.84 -6.86
N ARG A 158 11.88 -12.96 -6.16
CA ARG A 158 12.72 -14.17 -6.26
C ARG A 158 12.27 -15.09 -7.41
N SER A 159 11.03 -14.98 -7.88
CA SER A 159 10.50 -15.81 -8.95
C SER A 159 10.82 -15.22 -10.32
N GLU A 160 11.80 -15.80 -11.03
CA GLU A 160 12.19 -15.37 -12.38
C GLU A 160 11.05 -15.51 -13.40
N ARG A 161 10.12 -16.45 -13.19
CA ARG A 161 8.91 -16.59 -14.02
C ARG A 161 7.94 -15.42 -13.87
N LEU A 162 7.79 -14.86 -12.67
CA LEU A 162 6.88 -13.73 -12.44
C LEU A 162 7.51 -12.41 -12.89
N VAL A 163 8.83 -12.28 -12.73
CA VAL A 163 9.61 -11.13 -13.19
C VAL A 163 9.71 -11.08 -14.73
N GLY A 164 9.82 -12.24 -15.40
CA GLY A 164 9.92 -12.34 -16.87
C GLY A 164 8.60 -12.29 -17.63
N LEU A 165 7.45 -12.21 -16.95
CA LEU A 165 6.18 -11.93 -17.62
C LEU A 165 6.19 -10.47 -18.08
N ARG A 166 5.91 -10.20 -19.37
CA ARG A 166 5.69 -8.86 -19.98
C ARG A 166 4.67 -7.96 -19.24
N GLY A 167 4.03 -8.48 -18.19
CA GLY A 167 3.12 -7.81 -17.25
C GLY A 167 3.76 -7.31 -15.95
N PHE A 168 5.04 -7.59 -15.69
CA PHE A 168 5.80 -6.92 -14.65
C PHE A 168 6.01 -5.48 -15.14
N GLY A 169 5.26 -4.52 -14.61
CA GLY A 169 5.29 -3.09 -14.99
C GLY A 169 6.62 -2.36 -14.73
N LEU A 170 7.72 -3.11 -14.73
CA LEU A 170 9.09 -2.68 -14.58
C LEU A 170 9.83 -2.62 -15.94
N GLU A 171 9.46 -3.45 -16.93
CA GLU A 171 10.14 -3.47 -18.25
C GLU A 171 9.74 -2.30 -19.17
N SER A 172 8.58 -1.68 -18.96
CA SER A 172 8.10 -0.59 -19.82
C SER A 172 8.91 0.71 -19.70
N GLY A 173 9.80 0.83 -18.71
CA GLY A 173 10.77 1.93 -18.62
C GLY A 173 12.10 1.66 -19.34
N VAL A 174 12.49 0.39 -19.49
CA VAL A 174 13.78 -0.01 -20.07
C VAL A 174 13.71 -0.07 -21.59
N ALA A 175 12.58 -0.51 -22.15
CA ALA A 175 12.37 -0.54 -23.59
C ALA A 175 12.26 0.86 -24.22
N ALA A 176 11.85 1.87 -23.45
CA ALA A 176 11.74 3.25 -23.92
C ALA A 176 13.11 3.95 -24.03
N ASP A 177 14.05 3.65 -23.11
CA ASP A 177 15.39 4.27 -23.09
C ASP A 177 16.39 3.58 -24.01
N HIS A 178 16.26 2.27 -24.24
CA HIS A 178 17.08 1.57 -25.25
C HIS A 178 16.75 1.97 -26.70
N ALA A 179 15.57 2.58 -26.93
CA ALA A 179 15.23 3.20 -28.21
C ALA A 179 15.77 4.64 -28.34
N ALA A 180 16.12 5.29 -27.23
CA ALA A 180 16.58 6.68 -27.18
C ALA A 180 18.11 6.83 -27.04
N ALA A 181 18.83 5.76 -26.70
CA ALA A 181 20.28 5.78 -26.69
C ALA A 181 20.81 5.76 -28.14
N PRO A 182 21.50 6.83 -28.62
CA PRO A 182 22.08 6.81 -29.94
C PRO A 182 23.19 5.76 -29.94
N VAL A 183 23.11 4.85 -30.92
CA VAL A 183 24.19 3.94 -31.28
C VAL A 183 25.40 4.81 -31.61
N VAL A 184 26.32 4.93 -30.66
CA VAL A 184 27.66 5.45 -30.94
C VAL A 184 28.33 4.40 -31.81
N ALA A 185 28.23 4.63 -33.11
CA ALA A 185 28.89 3.86 -34.14
C ALA A 185 30.39 3.79 -33.85
N GLY A 186 30.94 2.58 -33.92
CA GLY A 186 32.36 2.35 -33.79
C GLY A 186 33.17 3.13 -34.82
N GLY A 187 34.33 3.59 -34.38
CA GLY A 187 35.38 4.15 -35.22
C GLY A 187 36.73 3.66 -34.73
N SER A 188 37.12 2.49 -35.22
CA SER A 188 38.48 1.97 -35.15
C SER A 188 39.48 2.92 -35.84
N ARG A 189 40.55 3.30 -35.15
CA ARG A 189 41.96 3.24 -35.59
C ARG A 189 42.87 3.90 -34.54
#